data_AF-A0A662A581-F1
#
_entry.id   AF-A0A662A581-F1
#
_cell.length_a   1.000
_cell.length_b   1.000
_cell.length_c   1.000
_cell.angle_alpha   90.00
_cell.angle_beta   90.00
_cell.angle_gamma   90.00
#
_symmetry.space_group_name_H-M   'P 1'
#
loop_
_entity.id
_entity.type
_entity.pdbx_description
1 polymer ?
#
loop_
_entity_poly.entity_id
_entity_poly.type
_entity_poly.pdbx_seq_one_letter_code
_entity_poly.pdbx_strand_id
1 'polypeptide(L)'
;IFAYANTGSLKNELKKVNKIEDIQIGDIFIQTGVPFGHAVIVVDVAKERQTGKKIFMVAQSFMPAQSIHIIKNVNSDLNPWYSVDFGKTLVLPSWTFYPSDLRRF
;
A
#
# COMPACT_ATOMS: atom_id res chain seq x y z
N ILE A 1 18.74 -15.41 1.08
CA ILE A 1 18.83 -14.08 1.72
C ILE A 1 17.46 -13.56 2.21
N PHE A 2 16.32 -13.92 1.59
CA PHE A 2 14.98 -13.62 2.15
C PHE A 2 14.12 -14.88 2.41
N ALA A 3 14.72 -15.99 2.83
CA ALA A 3 14.02 -17.27 2.96
C ALA A 3 12.87 -17.26 3.98
N TYR A 4 12.88 -16.31 4.93
CA TYR A 4 11.89 -16.18 6.00
C TYR A 4 11.12 -14.85 5.99
N ALA A 5 11.46 -13.92 5.10
CA ALA A 5 10.81 -12.61 4.99
C ALA A 5 9.67 -12.67 3.97
N ASN A 6 8.61 -13.41 4.32
CA ASN A 6 7.36 -13.44 3.55
C ASN A 6 6.34 -12.45 4.13
N THR A 7 5.23 -12.24 3.43
CA THR A 7 4.17 -11.34 3.89
C THR A 7 3.61 -11.72 5.27
N GLY A 8 3.65 -13.01 5.63
CA GLY A 8 3.27 -13.51 6.95
C GLY A 8 4.14 -12.96 8.07
N SER A 9 5.45 -13.17 7.98
CA SER A 9 6.42 -12.65 8.95
C SER A 9 6.36 -11.13 9.06
N LEU A 10 6.37 -10.43 7.92
CA LEU A 10 6.34 -8.97 7.88
C LEU A 10 5.06 -8.40 8.51
N LYS A 11 3.89 -8.99 8.22
CA LYS A 11 2.62 -8.51 8.82
C LYS A 11 2.61 -8.64 10.35
N ASN A 12 3.29 -9.64 10.91
CA ASN A 12 3.36 -9.85 12.36
C ASN A 12 4.31 -8.86 13.05
N GLU A 13 5.34 -8.38 12.35
CA GLU A 13 6.26 -7.36 12.86
C GLU A 13 5.67 -5.94 12.82
N LEU A 14 4.76 -5.69 11.87
CA LEU A 14 4.16 -4.37 11.69
C LEU A 14 2.89 -4.18 12.55
N LYS A 15 2.74 -2.97 13.09
CA LYS A 15 1.56 -2.49 13.80
C LYS A 15 0.50 -1.98 12.84
N LYS A 16 -0.77 -2.12 13.21
CA LYS A 16 -1.91 -1.58 12.46
C LYS A 16 -1.94 -0.05 12.54
N VAL A 17 -2.07 0.59 11.38
CA VAL A 17 -2.46 2.00 11.31
C VAL A 17 -3.99 2.05 11.40
N ASN A 18 -4.51 2.75 12.42
CA ASN A 18 -5.93 2.69 12.77
C ASN A 18 -6.84 3.51 11.85
N LYS A 19 -6.32 4.62 11.30
CA LYS A 19 -7.04 5.56 10.44
C LYS A 19 -6.30 5.69 9.12
N ILE A 20 -7.01 5.59 8.00
CA ILE A 20 -6.40 5.67 6.68
C ILE A 20 -5.83 7.07 6.40
N GLU A 21 -6.38 8.08 7.05
CA GLU A 21 -5.95 9.48 6.97
C GLU A 21 -4.58 9.70 7.64
N ASP A 22 -4.15 8.78 8.52
CA ASP A 22 -2.84 8.81 9.20
C ASP A 22 -1.72 8.16 8.34
N ILE A 23 -2.01 7.85 7.07
CA ILE A 23 -1.05 7.32 6.12
C ILE A 23 0.20 8.20 6.00
N GLN A 24 1.35 7.54 5.95
CA GLN A 24 2.68 8.14 5.81
C GLN A 24 3.53 7.34 4.81
N ILE A 25 4.58 8.00 4.32
CA ILE A 25 5.63 7.34 3.53
C ILE A 25 6.25 6.22 4.38
N GLY A 26 6.44 5.06 3.76
CA GLY A 26 6.93 3.85 4.42
C GLY A 26 5.84 2.94 4.99
N ASP A 27 4.57 3.37 5.03
CA ASP A 27 3.48 2.47 5.38
C ASP A 27 3.32 1.37 4.33
N ILE A 28 2.82 0.22 4.77
CA ILE A 28 2.70 -0.97 3.95
C ILE A 28 1.25 -1.43 3.97
N PHE A 29 0.62 -1.54 2.80
CA PHE A 29 -0.61 -2.32 2.66
C PHE A 29 -0.22 -3.78 2.51
N ILE A 30 -0.68 -4.63 3.43
CA ILE A 30 -0.25 -6.03 3.48
C ILE A 30 -1.37 -6.99 3.83
N GLN A 31 -1.53 -8.00 2.97
CA GLN A 31 -2.41 -9.14 3.18
C GLN A 31 -1.59 -10.42 3.18
N THR A 32 -2.04 -11.38 3.99
CA THR A 32 -1.41 -12.67 4.17
C THR A 32 -2.40 -13.75 3.77
N GLY A 33 -1.97 -14.70 2.95
CA GLY A 33 -2.78 -15.84 2.53
C GLY A 33 -1.89 -17.01 2.14
N VAL A 34 -2.47 -18.21 2.16
CA VAL A 34 -1.85 -19.43 1.64
C VAL A 34 -2.70 -19.84 0.43
N PRO A 35 -2.15 -19.92 -0.80
CA PRO A 35 -0.73 -19.91 -1.14
C PRO A 35 -0.06 -18.52 -1.27
N PHE A 36 -0.82 -17.42 -1.38
CA PHE A 36 -0.23 -16.10 -1.66
C PHE A 36 -0.76 -14.99 -0.75
N GLY A 37 0.14 -14.08 -0.36
CA GLY A 37 -0.18 -12.76 0.15
C GLY A 37 0.49 -11.70 -0.71
N HIS A 38 0.11 -10.43 -0.52
CA HIS A 38 0.67 -9.32 -1.29
C HIS A 38 1.01 -8.16 -0.36
N ALA A 39 2.04 -7.40 -0.74
CA ALA A 39 2.46 -6.21 -0.03
C ALA A 39 2.86 -5.12 -1.02
N VAL A 40 2.41 -3.90 -0.75
CA VAL A 40 2.84 -2.70 -1.46
C VAL A 40 3.22 -1.63 -0.44
N ILE A 41 4.25 -0.84 -0.75
CA ILE A 41 4.76 0.21 0.13
C ILE A 41 4.35 1.58 -0.38
N VAL A 42 3.95 2.46 0.54
CA VAL A 42 3.68 3.87 0.29
C VAL A 42 5.02 4.58 0.13
N VAL A 43 5.25 5.17 -1.04
CA VAL A 43 6.53 5.83 -1.37
C VAL A 43 6.46 7.34 -1.36
N ASP A 44 5.25 7.91 -1.47
CA ASP A 44 5.03 9.35 -1.37
C ASP A 44 3.61 9.63 -0.85
N VAL A 45 3.45 10.77 -0.16
CA VAL A 45 2.18 11.26 0.37
C VAL A 45 2.13 12.78 0.20
N ALA A 46 1.13 13.26 -0.55
CA ALA A 46 0.86 14.67 -0.70
C ALA A 46 -0.46 15.06 -0.02
N LYS A 47 -0.56 16.30 0.45
CA LYS A 47 -1.75 16.86 1.09
C LYS A 47 -2.34 17.96 0.23
N GLU A 48 -3.62 17.85 -0.09
CA GLU A 48 -4.37 18.90 -0.78
C GLU A 48 -4.47 20.14 0.13
N ARG A 49 -4.11 21.31 -0.41
CA ARG A 49 -4.02 22.55 0.37
C ARG A 49 -5.37 23.02 0.93
N GLN A 50 -6.46 22.81 0.18
CA GLN A 50 -7.77 23.34 0.53
C GLN A 50 -8.54 22.42 1.48
N THR A 51 -8.63 21.13 1.15
CA THR A 51 -9.43 20.17 1.94
C THR A 51 -8.62 19.49 3.05
N GLY A 52 -7.29 19.51 2.93
CA GLY A 52 -6.40 18.76 3.81
C GLY A 52 -6.39 17.25 3.57
N LYS A 53 -7.10 16.74 2.55
CA LYS A 53 -7.10 15.34 2.16
C LYS A 53 -5.75 14.91 1.63
N LYS A 54 -5.41 13.63 1.82
CA LYS A 54 -4.15 13.05 1.36
C LYS A 54 -4.34 12.25 0.08
N ILE A 55 -3.35 12.34 -0.77
CA ILE A 55 -3.12 11.41 -1.87
C ILE A 55 -1.77 10.72 -1.65
N PHE A 56 -1.60 9.52 -2.18
CA PHE A 56 -0.42 8.71 -1.97
C PHE A 56 -0.03 7.92 -3.23
N MET A 57 1.24 7.56 -3.32
CA MET A 57 1.78 6.66 -4.33
C MET A 57 2.23 5.36 -3.69
N VAL A 58 2.06 4.25 -4.41
CA VAL A 58 2.53 2.94 -3.96
C VAL A 58 3.50 2.33 -4.96
N ALA A 59 4.45 1.55 -4.42
CA ALA A 59 5.36 0.74 -5.21
C ALA A 59 5.23 -0.73 -4.83
N GLN A 60 5.52 -1.61 -5.80
CA GLN A 60 5.55 -3.05 -5.57
C GLN A 60 6.70 -3.73 -6.30
N SER A 61 6.97 -4.96 -5.87
CA SER A 61 7.75 -5.96 -6.60
C SER A 61 6.98 -7.28 -6.60
N PHE A 62 7.42 -8.24 -7.41
CA PHE A 62 6.90 -9.60 -7.42
C PHE A 62 7.94 -10.58 -6.86
N MET A 63 7.56 -11.81 -6.55
CA MET A 63 8.53 -12.82 -6.13
C MET A 63 8.96 -13.69 -7.34
N PRO A 64 10.28 -13.86 -7.60
CA PRO A 64 11.41 -13.23 -6.90
C PRO A 64 11.53 -11.73 -7.24
N ALA A 65 11.88 -10.92 -6.24
CA ALA A 65 11.97 -9.46 -6.40
C ALA A 65 13.15 -9.10 -7.30
N GLN A 66 12.87 -8.83 -8.58
CA GLN A 66 13.89 -8.42 -9.55
C GLN A 66 13.93 -6.90 -9.76
N SER A 67 12.79 -6.22 -9.60
CA SER A 67 12.67 -4.77 -9.77
C SER A 67 11.48 -4.20 -8.99
N ILE A 68 11.57 -2.95 -8.57
CA ILE A 68 10.49 -2.20 -7.90
C ILE A 68 9.92 -1.20 -8.88
N HIS A 69 8.60 -1.11 -8.95
CA HIS A 69 7.90 -0.18 -9.85
C HIS A 69 6.80 0.57 -9.11
N ILE A 70 6.57 1.82 -9.52
CA ILE A 70 5.39 2.59 -9.13
C ILE A 70 4.15 1.97 -9.80
N ILE A 71 3.09 1.76 -9.01
CA ILE A 71 1.82 1.27 -9.54
C ILE A 71 1.01 2.45 -10.07
N LYS A 72 0.55 2.33 -11.32
CA LYS A 72 -0.29 3.34 -11.96
C LYS A 72 -1.72 3.28 -11.46
N ASN A 73 -2.29 4.45 -11.15
CA ASN A 73 -3.73 4.60 -10.96
C ASN A 73 -4.39 4.89 -12.30
N VAL A 74 -4.88 3.84 -12.97
CA VAL A 74 -5.50 3.95 -14.32
C VAL A 74 -6.89 4.60 -14.30
N ASN A 75 -7.48 4.78 -13.12
CA ASN A 75 -8.83 5.32 -12.94
C ASN A 75 -8.83 6.81 -12.53
N SER A 76 -7.67 7.48 -12.58
CA SER A 76 -7.53 8.87 -12.17
C SER A 76 -6.64 9.65 -13.14
N ASP A 77 -7.04 10.88 -13.43
CA ASP A 77 -6.24 11.85 -14.19
C ASP A 77 -4.96 12.27 -13.44
N LEU A 78 -4.90 12.03 -12.12
CA LEU A 78 -3.74 12.30 -11.28
C LEU A 78 -2.79 11.09 -11.20
N ASN A 79 -2.78 10.20 -12.18
CA ASN A 79 -1.86 9.07 -12.22
C ASN A 79 -0.40 9.49 -11.93
N PRO A 80 0.33 8.84 -11.00
CA PRO A 80 0.03 7.59 -10.29
C PRO A 80 -0.57 7.72 -8.88
N TRP A 81 -1.15 8.87 -8.55
CA TRP A 81 -1.68 9.13 -7.22
C TRP A 81 -3.01 8.44 -6.94
N TYR A 82 -3.14 7.92 -5.72
CA TYR A 82 -4.37 7.36 -5.13
C TYR A 82 -4.88 8.29 -4.02
N SER A 83 -6.19 8.45 -3.88
CA SER A 83 -6.78 9.21 -2.78
C SER A 83 -7.01 8.32 -1.57
N VAL A 84 -6.85 8.84 -0.35
CA VAL A 84 -7.27 8.13 0.89
C VAL A 84 -8.78 7.88 0.95
N ASP A 85 -9.57 8.60 0.14
CA ASP A 85 -11.03 8.44 0.04
C ASP A 85 -11.46 7.30 -0.93
N PHE A 86 -10.71 6.20 -0.99
CA PHE A 86 -11.05 5.04 -1.84
C PHE A 86 -12.23 4.20 -1.32
N GLY A 87 -12.91 4.66 -0.25
CA GLY A 87 -14.10 4.02 0.31
C GLY A 87 -13.77 2.68 0.98
N LYS A 88 -14.44 1.60 0.55
CA LYS A 88 -14.29 0.27 1.18
C LYS A 88 -13.02 -0.46 0.77
N THR A 89 -12.52 -0.20 -0.44
CA THR A 89 -11.45 -0.98 -1.06
C THR A 89 -10.54 -0.11 -1.89
N LEU A 90 -9.23 -0.25 -1.69
CA LEU A 90 -8.20 0.27 -2.57
C LEU A 90 -7.97 -0.73 -3.70
N VAL A 91 -8.39 -0.38 -4.92
CA VAL A 91 -8.22 -1.24 -6.11
C VAL A 91 -6.94 -0.85 -6.84
N LEU A 92 -5.99 -1.78 -6.87
CA LEU A 92 -4.79 -1.70 -7.70
C LEU A 92 -4.98 -2.60 -8.94
N PRO A 93 -4.20 -2.41 -10.01
CA PRO A 93 -4.35 -3.20 -11.24
C PRO A 93 -4.29 -4.72 -11.07
N SER A 94 -3.63 -5.22 -10.03
CA SER A 94 -3.43 -6.67 -9.79
C SER A 94 -3.85 -7.15 -8.39
N TRP A 95 -4.33 -6.25 -7.53
CA TRP A 95 -4.67 -6.59 -6.14
C TRP A 95 -5.68 -5.62 -5.55
N THR A 96 -6.42 -6.05 -4.53
CA THR A 96 -7.34 -5.18 -3.79
C THR A 96 -7.03 -5.23 -2.30
N PHE A 97 -6.93 -4.06 -1.68
CA PHE A 97 -6.69 -3.90 -0.24
C PHE A 97 -7.89 -3.26 0.45
N TYR A 98 -8.01 -3.48 1.75
CA TYR A 98 -8.93 -2.76 2.63
C TYR A 98 -8.17 -1.67 3.40
N PRO A 99 -8.85 -0.61 3.90
CA PRO A 99 -8.23 0.37 4.80
C PRO A 99 -7.56 -0.30 6.01
N SER A 100 -8.11 -1.43 6.47
CA SER A 100 -7.61 -2.20 7.60
C SER A 100 -6.31 -2.95 7.34
N ASP A 101 -5.80 -2.97 6.12
CA ASP A 101 -4.57 -3.66 5.72
C ASP A 101 -3.32 -2.76 5.82
N LEU A 102 -3.50 -1.47 6.15
CA LEU A 102 -2.39 -0.53 6.35
C LEU A 102 -1.63 -0.84 7.65
N ARG A 103 -0.30 -0.91 7.55
CA ARG A 103 0.61 -1.32 8.62
C ARG A 103 1.89 -0.47 8.61
N ARG A 104 2.54 -0.32 9.77
CA ARG A 104 3.81 0.42 10.00
C ARG A 104 4.64 -0.24 11.12
N PHE A 105 5.95 -0.10 11.11
CA PHE A 105 6.84 -0.47 12.23
C PHE A 105 6.53 0.30 13.54
#